data_AF-A0A349Q0K1-F1
#
_entry.id   AF-A0A349Q0K1-F1
#
_cell.length_a   1.000
_cell.length_b   1.000
_cell.length_c   1.000
_cell.angle_alpha   90.00
_cell.angle_beta   90.00
_cell.angle_gamma   90.00
#
_symmetry.space_group_name_H-M   'P 1'
#
loop_
_entity.id
_entity.type
_entity.pdbx_description
1 polymer ?
#
loop_
_entity_poly.entity_id
_entity_poly.type
_entity_poly.pdbx_seq_one_letter_code
_entity_poly.pdbx_strand_id
1 'polypeptide(L)'
;MKKIIYLFPLLLLMSCYNVERNCKDFKTGKFKFEYEVDGVKKTTVFERKDSIEIETFEGKTDTSRIRWVSDCEYILKKIHPKNMAEEKAISMKILSTSKNSYTFEFGIVGSDQ
;
A
#
# COMPACT_ATOMS: atom_id res chain seq x y z
N MET A 1 7.98 -47.09 39.30
CA MET A 1 7.89 -46.56 37.92
C MET A 1 7.44 -45.11 38.00
N LYS A 2 8.29 -44.15 37.65
CA LYS A 2 7.89 -42.73 37.58
C LYS A 2 8.59 -42.11 36.36
N LYS A 3 7.99 -42.29 35.18
CA LYS A 3 8.43 -41.61 33.97
C LYS A 3 7.93 -40.17 34.07
N ILE A 4 8.81 -39.26 34.46
CA ILE A 4 8.53 -37.83 34.42
C ILE A 4 8.54 -37.43 32.95
N ILE A 5 7.33 -37.19 32.42
CA ILE A 5 7.10 -36.62 31.11
C ILE A 5 7.54 -35.15 31.17
N TYR A 6 8.81 -34.89 30.86
CA TYR A 6 9.28 -33.55 30.52
C TYR A 6 9.01 -33.32 29.03
N LEU A 7 7.77 -32.98 28.69
CA LEU A 7 7.41 -32.55 27.33
C LEU A 7 6.45 -31.36 27.40
N PHE A 8 6.81 -30.33 28.16
CA PHE A 8 5.95 -29.15 28.31
C PHE A 8 6.70 -27.81 28.49
N PRO A 9 7.67 -27.48 27.61
CA PRO A 9 7.84 -26.05 27.33
C PRO A 9 8.05 -25.73 25.84
N LEU A 10 7.45 -26.46 24.91
CA LEU A 10 7.54 -26.13 23.46
C LEU A 10 6.30 -25.41 22.89
N LEU A 11 5.24 -25.23 23.68
CA LEU A 11 3.98 -24.62 23.20
C LEU A 11 3.90 -23.09 23.37
N LEU A 12 4.94 -22.42 23.90
CA LEU A 12 4.92 -20.98 24.18
C LEU A 12 5.41 -20.08 23.04
N LEU A 13 5.75 -20.63 21.86
CA LEU A 13 6.34 -19.85 20.76
C LEU A 13 5.37 -19.51 19.60
N MET A 14 4.08 -19.81 19.73
CA MET A 14 3.08 -19.45 18.70
C MET A 14 2.45 -18.08 19.00
N SER A 15 3.24 -17.00 18.95
CA SER A 15 2.65 -15.65 18.90
C SER A 15 2.23 -15.35 17.45
N CYS A 16 0.96 -15.61 17.12
CA CYS A 16 0.39 -15.11 15.88
C CYS A 16 0.26 -13.58 15.96
N TYR A 17 1.13 -12.86 15.26
CA TYR A 17 0.95 -11.42 15.02
C TYR A 17 -0.23 -11.22 14.08
N ASN A 18 -1.37 -10.76 14.62
CA ASN A 18 -2.51 -10.34 13.79
C ASN A 18 -2.18 -8.96 13.20
N VAL A 19 -1.95 -8.92 11.89
CA VAL A 19 -1.81 -7.66 11.15
C VAL A 19 -3.21 -7.14 10.85
N GLU A 20 -3.54 -5.97 11.41
CA GLU A 20 -4.81 -5.30 11.10
C GLU A 20 -4.83 -4.87 9.63
N ARG A 21 -5.95 -5.16 8.93
CA ARG A 21 -6.08 -4.93 7.48
C ARG A 21 -7.49 -4.45 7.11
N ASN A 22 -7.87 -3.30 7.64
CA ASN A 22 -9.15 -2.63 7.40
C ASN A 22 -9.09 -1.70 6.16
N CYS A 23 -8.80 -2.26 4.98
CA CYS A 23 -8.50 -1.48 3.77
C CYS A 23 -9.67 -0.64 3.22
N LYS A 24 -10.92 -0.99 3.56
CA LYS A 24 -12.12 -0.25 3.12
C LYS A 24 -12.09 1.21 3.57
N ASP A 25 -11.52 1.47 4.74
CA ASP A 25 -11.43 2.81 5.33
C ASP A 25 -10.47 3.72 4.53
N PHE A 26 -9.62 3.14 3.69
CA PHE A 26 -8.60 3.84 2.90
C PHE A 26 -8.94 3.96 1.41
N LYS A 27 -10.16 3.58 1.02
CA LYS A 27 -10.62 3.70 -0.38
C LYS A 27 -10.85 5.14 -0.80
N THR A 28 -11.16 6.01 0.16
CA THR A 28 -11.34 7.45 -0.06
C THR A 28 -10.60 8.22 1.03
N GLY A 29 -10.26 9.47 0.76
CA GLY A 29 -9.61 10.35 1.72
C GLY A 29 -8.38 11.06 1.17
N LYS A 30 -7.74 11.85 2.04
CA LYS A 30 -6.51 12.60 1.74
C LYS A 30 -5.35 11.97 2.49
N PHE A 31 -4.29 11.70 1.76
CA PHE A 31 -3.13 10.99 2.26
C PHE A 31 -1.86 11.76 1.92
N LYS A 32 -0.83 11.53 2.73
CA LYS A 32 0.50 12.06 2.54
C LYS A 32 1.48 10.90 2.59
N PHE A 33 2.34 10.82 1.60
CA PHE A 33 3.43 9.86 1.55
C PHE A 33 4.75 10.62 1.54
N GLU A 34 5.65 10.28 2.46
CA GLU A 34 6.98 10.88 2.57
C GLU A 34 8.01 9.78 2.39
N TYR A 35 8.99 10.03 1.52
CA TYR A 35 10.10 9.11 1.25
C TYR A 35 11.38 9.90 1.04
N GLU A 36 12.53 9.25 1.22
CA GLU A 36 13.84 9.90 1.08
C GLU A 36 14.55 9.35 -0.16
N VAL A 37 15.07 10.25 -1.00
CA VAL A 37 15.90 9.91 -2.17
C VAL A 37 17.17 10.74 -2.06
N ASP A 38 18.33 10.08 -2.01
CA ASP A 38 19.64 10.74 -1.91
C ASP A 38 19.74 11.74 -0.73
N GLY A 39 19.15 11.43 0.42
CA GLY A 39 19.11 12.31 1.59
C GLY A 39 18.10 13.46 1.51
N VAL A 40 17.36 13.57 0.39
CA VAL A 40 16.32 14.59 0.20
C VAL A 40 14.95 13.99 0.47
N LYS A 41 14.26 14.54 1.48
CA LYS A 41 12.86 14.20 1.75
C LYS A 41 11.96 14.67 0.61
N LYS A 42 11.21 13.74 0.05
CA LYS A 42 10.18 13.93 -0.95
C LYS A 42 8.83 13.70 -0.31
N THR A 43 7.86 14.56 -0.66
CA THR A 43 6.50 14.48 -0.14
C THR A 43 5.53 14.48 -1.30
N THR A 44 4.64 13.50 -1.29
CA THR A 44 3.51 13.39 -2.19
C THR A 44 2.23 13.54 -1.37
N VAL A 45 1.30 14.36 -1.84
CA VAL A 45 -0.06 14.42 -1.28
C VAL A 45 -1.02 13.93 -2.35
N PHE A 46 -1.92 13.02 -1.98
CA PHE A 46 -2.92 12.52 -2.90
C PHE A 46 -4.29 12.40 -2.24
N GLU A 47 -5.33 12.63 -3.03
CA GLU A 47 -6.73 12.53 -2.63
C GLU A 47 -7.44 11.48 -3.49
N ARG A 48 -8.02 10.46 -2.84
CA ARG A 48 -8.85 9.46 -3.50
C ARG A 48 -10.32 9.85 -3.38
N LYS A 49 -10.98 9.97 -4.53
CA LYS A 49 -12.43 10.17 -4.66
C LYS A 49 -12.96 9.09 -5.59
N ASP A 50 -13.61 8.09 -5.02
CA ASP A 50 -14.23 6.98 -5.74
C ASP A 50 -13.28 6.28 -6.73
N SER A 51 -13.42 6.58 -8.03
CA SER A 51 -12.66 5.97 -9.12
C SER A 51 -11.47 6.81 -9.59
N ILE A 52 -11.11 7.89 -8.88
CA ILE A 52 -9.96 8.74 -9.24
C ILE A 52 -9.05 9.03 -8.04
N GLU A 53 -7.77 9.21 -8.34
CA GLU A 53 -6.75 9.70 -7.43
C GLU A 53 -6.16 10.99 -8.02
N ILE A 54 -6.18 12.07 -7.23
CA ILE A 54 -5.54 13.34 -7.59
C ILE A 54 -4.26 13.44 -6.77
N GLU A 55 -3.12 13.35 -7.42
CA GLU A 55 -1.79 13.35 -6.79
C GLU A 55 -1.08 14.67 -7.06
N THR A 56 -0.39 15.20 -6.05
CA THR A 56 0.54 16.33 -6.18
C THR A 56 1.92 15.92 -5.70
N PHE A 57 2.89 15.96 -6.62
CA PHE A 57 4.30 15.66 -6.37
C PHE A 57 5.16 16.80 -6.91
N GLU A 58 6.02 17.38 -6.07
CA GLU A 58 6.91 18.49 -6.42
C GLU A 58 6.19 19.68 -7.13
N GLY A 59 4.99 20.01 -6.65
CA GLY A 59 4.17 21.10 -7.20
C GLY A 59 3.47 20.77 -8.54
N LYS A 60 3.64 19.55 -9.07
CA LYS A 60 2.92 19.07 -10.24
C LYS A 60 1.75 18.21 -9.79
N THR A 61 0.55 18.56 -10.26
CA THR A 61 -0.66 17.80 -10.01
C THR A 61 -1.00 16.96 -11.23
N ASP A 62 -1.35 15.70 -11.00
CA ASP A 62 -1.83 14.77 -12.02
C ASP A 62 -3.06 14.00 -11.49
N THR A 63 -3.77 13.34 -12.39
CA THR A 63 -4.96 12.55 -12.06
C THR A 63 -4.87 11.17 -12.67
N SER A 64 -5.09 10.16 -11.83
CA SER A 64 -5.12 8.75 -12.20
C SER A 64 -6.51 8.18 -12.00
N ARG A 65 -6.92 7.25 -12.87
CA ARG A 65 -8.07 6.38 -12.60
C ARG A 65 -7.67 5.27 -11.66
N ILE A 66 -8.53 4.97 -10.71
CA ILE A 66 -8.42 3.86 -9.77
C ILE A 66 -9.31 2.72 -10.27
N ARG A 67 -8.75 1.52 -10.35
CA ARG A 67 -9.50 0.27 -10.52
C ARG A 67 -9.18 -0.68 -9.37
N TRP A 68 -10.13 -0.87 -8.45
CA TRP A 68 -10.00 -1.83 -7.36
C TRP A 68 -10.06 -3.26 -7.89
N VAL A 69 -9.10 -4.08 -7.47
CA VAL A 69 -9.03 -5.53 -7.72
C VAL A 69 -9.56 -6.29 -6.51
N SER A 70 -9.28 -5.79 -5.31
CA SER A 70 -9.84 -6.27 -4.04
C SER A 70 -10.06 -5.09 -3.09
N ASP A 71 -10.40 -5.34 -1.82
CA ASP A 71 -10.47 -4.26 -0.83
C ASP A 71 -9.11 -3.62 -0.53
N CYS A 72 -8.01 -4.35 -0.73
CA CYS A 72 -6.66 -3.90 -0.41
C CYS A 72 -5.75 -3.71 -1.63
N GLU A 73 -6.24 -4.01 -2.83
CA GLU A 73 -5.45 -3.97 -4.06
C GLU A 73 -6.18 -3.17 -5.13
N TYR A 74 -5.46 -2.26 -5.79
CA TYR A 74 -5.99 -1.43 -6.85
C TYR A 74 -4.91 -1.07 -7.86
N ILE A 75 -5.36 -0.69 -9.05
CA ILE A 75 -4.51 -0.28 -10.15
C ILE A 75 -4.73 1.20 -10.43
N LEU A 76 -3.64 1.94 -10.55
CA LEU A 76 -3.59 3.33 -10.99
C LEU A 76 -3.19 3.40 -12.46
N LYS A 77 -3.91 4.20 -13.24
CA LYS A 77 -3.54 4.57 -14.60
C LYS A 77 -3.73 6.06 -14.81
N LYS A 78 -2.69 6.78 -15.25
CA LYS A 78 -2.78 8.21 -15.54
C LYS A 78 -3.84 8.49 -16.60
N ILE A 79 -4.65 9.53 -16.40
CA ILE A 79 -5.69 9.93 -17.35
C ILE A 79 -5.06 10.60 -18.59
N HIS A 80 -3.99 11.38 -18.39
CA HIS A 80 -3.32 12.14 -19.46
C HIS A 80 -1.80 11.85 -19.47
N PRO A 81 -1.37 10.62 -19.83
CA PRO A 81 0.05 10.30 -19.88
C PRO A 81 0.77 11.13 -20.95
N LYS A 82 1.95 11.66 -20.63
CA LYS A 82 2.76 12.49 -21.54
C LYS A 82 3.79 11.69 -22.33
N ASN A 83 4.07 10.46 -21.92
CA ASN A 83 5.05 9.58 -22.54
C ASN A 83 4.70 8.11 -22.25
N MET A 84 5.40 7.18 -22.92
CA MET A 84 5.16 5.74 -22.78
C MET A 84 5.44 5.20 -21.37
N ALA A 85 6.34 5.85 -20.61
CA ALA A 85 6.61 5.42 -19.24
C ALA A 85 5.41 5.72 -18.32
N GLU A 86 4.75 6.85 -18.53
CA GLU A 86 3.54 7.29 -17.80
C GLU A 86 2.27 6.49 -18.18
N GLU A 87 2.25 5.86 -19.34
CA GLU A 87 1.12 5.01 -19.77
C GLU A 87 1.03 3.70 -18.97
N LYS A 88 2.17 3.27 -18.40
CA LYS A 88 2.26 2.05 -17.61
C LYS A 88 1.38 2.16 -16.36
N ALA A 89 0.54 1.15 -16.16
CA ALA A 89 -0.30 1.08 -14.98
C ALA A 89 0.52 0.67 -13.76
N ILE A 90 0.19 1.22 -12.60
CA ILE A 90 0.83 0.92 -11.32
C ILE A 90 -0.13 0.11 -10.47
N SER A 91 0.28 -1.08 -10.05
CA SER A 91 -0.41 -1.88 -9.05
C SER A 91 -0.03 -1.39 -7.66
N MET A 92 -1.02 -1.25 -6.78
CA MET A 92 -0.87 -0.80 -5.41
C MET A 92 -1.53 -1.83 -4.48
N LYS A 93 -0.85 -2.20 -3.39
CA LYS A 93 -1.38 -3.13 -2.39
C LYS A 93 -1.16 -2.62 -0.98
N ILE A 94 -2.24 -2.51 -0.21
CA ILE A 94 -2.21 -2.21 1.21
C ILE A 94 -1.82 -3.48 1.97
N LEU A 95 -0.73 -3.39 2.74
CA LEU A 95 -0.13 -4.50 3.49
C LEU A 95 -0.64 -4.54 4.94
N SER A 96 -0.69 -3.40 5.61
CA SER A 96 -1.21 -3.26 6.97
C SER A 96 -1.88 -1.91 7.18
N THR A 97 -2.83 -1.84 8.10
CA THR A 97 -3.54 -0.62 8.47
C THR A 97 -3.37 -0.31 9.95
N SER A 98 -3.45 0.96 10.30
CA SER A 98 -3.64 1.48 11.65
C SER A 98 -4.80 2.48 11.65
N LYS A 99 -5.12 3.09 12.79
CA LYS A 99 -6.23 4.06 12.91
C LYS A 99 -6.24 5.14 11.81
N ASN A 100 -5.08 5.69 11.47
CA ASN A 100 -4.96 6.85 10.54
C ASN A 100 -3.88 6.66 9.47
N SER A 101 -3.31 5.47 9.33
CA SER A 101 -2.23 5.21 8.36
C SER A 101 -2.26 3.78 7.85
N TYR A 102 -1.55 3.53 6.76
CA TYR A 102 -1.37 2.19 6.23
C TYR A 102 0.01 2.06 5.59
N THR A 103 0.51 0.84 5.51
CA THR A 103 1.69 0.50 4.72
C THR A 103 1.26 -0.12 3.40
N PHE A 104 2.04 0.10 2.35
CA PHE A 104 1.72 -0.39 1.03
C PHE A 104 2.98 -0.78 0.26
N GLU A 105 2.77 -1.64 -0.74
CA GLU A 105 3.74 -1.91 -1.81
C GLU A 105 3.15 -1.45 -3.15
N PHE A 106 4.03 -1.14 -4.10
CA PHE A 106 3.65 -0.74 -5.45
C PHE A 106 4.58 -1.35 -6.50
N GLY A 107 4.08 -1.48 -7.72
CA GLY A 107 4.85 -2.00 -8.85
C GLY A 107 4.20 -1.70 -10.19
N ILE A 108 4.95 -1.82 -11.28
CA ILE A 108 4.40 -1.66 -12.63
C ILE A 108 3.65 -2.95 -13.01
N VAL A 109 2.43 -2.80 -13.53
CA VAL A 109 1.65 -3.95 -14.00
C VAL A 109 2.35 -4.57 -15.20
N GLY A 110 2.61 -5.88 -15.13
CA GLY A 110 3.26 -6.64 -16.21
C GLY A 110 4.78 -6.43 -16.31
N SER A 111 5.39 -5.72 -15.36
CA SER A 111 6.84 -5.86 -15.11
C SER A 111 7.01 -6.98 -14.09
N ASP A 112 6.98 -8.21 -14.56
CA ASP A 112 7.67 -9.28 -13.83
C ASP A 112 9.17 -8.97 -13.91
N GLN A 113 9.88 -9.15 -12.80
CA GLN A 113 11.32 -8.86 -12.59
C GLN A 113 12.20 -8.83 -13.85
#